data_AF-A0A6N7HQS8-F1
#
_entry.id   AF-A0A6N7HQS8-F1
#
_cell.length_a   1.000
_cell.length_b   1.000
_cell.length_c   1.000
_cell.angle_alpha   90.00
_cell.angle_beta   90.00
_cell.angle_gamma   90.00
#
_symmetry.space_group_name_H-M   'P 1'
#
loop_
_entity.id
_entity.type
_entity.pdbx_description
1 polymer ?
#
loop_
_entity_poly.entity_id
_entity_poly.type
_entity_poly.pdbx_seq_one_letter_code
_entity_poly.pdbx_strand_id
1 'polypeptide(L)'
;MIVTRGGRRFVALLGILSSVVLLSACSEGGRSTEQPRNSAAAGSTAGSAGSWQQTDTCTLLSDEDVRTHLRGEAVRPKPDNQRADRPTCVWEGQATHKVRVVLWQPPIPSVQTDTAERVIDVAGKRGYVSVETDLHCTMDVDAGPAWIQLDTSAPLPESGDTEAAECDRAAGLGKKALTQLGW
;
A
#
# COMPACT_ATOMS: atom_id res chain seq x y z
N MET A 1 12.34 -46.04 -32.47
CA MET A 1 12.51 -46.29 -31.02
C MET A 1 11.16 -46.03 -30.38
N ILE A 2 10.31 -47.04 -30.17
CA ILE A 2 10.25 -48.02 -29.06
C ILE A 2 10.25 -47.36 -27.66
N VAL A 3 9.17 -47.72 -26.96
CA VAL A 3 8.60 -47.30 -25.67
C VAL A 3 9.38 -47.80 -24.45
N THR A 4 9.38 -47.03 -23.36
CA THR A 4 9.44 -47.45 -21.94
C THR A 4 8.76 -46.34 -21.11
N ARG A 5 7.59 -46.47 -20.45
CA ARG A 5 7.04 -47.33 -19.38
C ARG A 5 7.67 -47.13 -17.99
N GLY A 6 6.82 -46.76 -17.01
CA GLY A 6 7.05 -46.86 -15.56
C GLY A 6 6.69 -45.56 -14.82
N GLY A 7 5.91 -45.50 -13.74
CA GLY A 7 5.23 -46.50 -12.91
C GLY A 7 4.56 -45.76 -11.74
N ARG A 8 3.34 -46.17 -11.39
CA ARG A 8 2.53 -45.64 -10.28
C ARG A 8 3.18 -45.97 -8.92
N ARG A 9 2.92 -45.17 -7.88
CA ARG A 9 2.48 -45.67 -6.56
C ARG A 9 1.99 -44.55 -5.63
N PHE A 10 0.83 -44.83 -5.05
CA PHE A 10 0.12 -44.15 -3.97
C PHE A 10 0.92 -44.12 -2.67
N VAL A 11 0.77 -43.06 -1.87
CA VAL A 11 0.71 -43.15 -0.41
C VAL A 11 -0.40 -42.21 0.08
N ALA A 12 -1.39 -42.80 0.75
CA ALA A 12 -2.43 -42.13 1.54
C ALA A 12 -2.15 -42.42 3.03
N LEU A 13 -2.45 -41.49 3.93
CA LEU A 13 -2.63 -41.62 5.40
C LEU A 13 -3.08 -40.21 5.89
N LEU A 14 -4.31 -39.89 6.31
CA LEU A 14 -5.25 -40.40 7.34
C LEU A 14 -4.75 -40.26 8.80
N GLY A 15 -5.43 -39.41 9.57
CA GLY A 15 -5.37 -39.26 11.04
C GLY A 15 -6.07 -37.95 11.47
N ILE A 16 -7.37 -37.89 11.78
CA ILE A 16 -8.16 -38.39 12.94
C ILE A 16 -7.90 -37.65 14.27
N LEU A 17 -8.92 -36.87 14.67
CA LEU A 17 -9.48 -36.56 16.00
C LEU A 17 -8.60 -36.56 17.26
N SER A 18 -8.75 -35.49 18.08
CA SER A 18 -9.12 -35.53 19.52
C SER A 18 -9.21 -34.10 20.07
N SER A 19 -10.37 -33.58 20.47
CA SER A 19 -11.15 -33.82 21.70
C SER A 19 -10.86 -32.78 22.79
N VAL A 20 -11.95 -32.06 23.09
CA VAL A 20 -12.28 -31.20 24.24
C VAL A 20 -11.62 -31.61 25.55
N VAL A 21 -11.08 -30.62 26.27
CA VAL A 21 -10.84 -30.69 27.73
C VAL A 21 -11.72 -29.63 28.40
N LEU A 22 -12.75 -30.11 29.11
CA LEU A 22 -13.55 -29.40 30.10
C LEU A 22 -13.09 -29.87 31.49
N LEU A 23 -12.58 -28.96 32.33
CA LEU A 23 -12.44 -29.09 33.79
C LEU A 23 -12.59 -27.65 34.36
N SER A 24 -13.75 -27.19 34.84
CA SER A 24 -14.38 -27.39 36.17
C SER A 24 -13.61 -26.78 37.35
N ALA A 25 -14.13 -25.69 37.93
CA ALA A 25 -14.11 -25.44 39.39
C ALA A 25 -15.06 -24.27 39.76
N CYS A 26 -16.24 -24.60 40.27
CA CYS A 26 -17.01 -23.74 41.16
C CYS A 26 -16.38 -23.79 42.55
N SER A 27 -16.13 -22.63 43.15
CA SER A 27 -15.93 -22.49 44.60
C SER A 27 -16.42 -21.11 45.03
N GLU A 28 -17.19 -21.15 46.10
CA GLU A 28 -18.10 -20.15 46.61
C GLU A 28 -17.41 -19.21 47.63
N GLY A 29 -17.84 -17.95 47.68
CA GLY A 29 -17.85 -17.14 48.91
C GLY A 29 -16.54 -16.44 49.35
N GLY A 30 -16.39 -15.17 48.99
CA GLY A 30 -15.42 -14.26 49.63
C GLY A 30 -15.60 -12.81 49.17
N ARG A 31 -16.27 -12.00 50.00
CA ARG A 31 -16.46 -10.55 49.81
C ARG A 31 -15.11 -9.83 49.76
N SER A 32 -14.93 -8.93 48.78
CA SER A 32 -14.22 -7.64 48.94
C SER A 32 -14.30 -6.81 47.65
N THR A 33 -15.03 -5.70 47.77
CA THR A 33 -14.75 -4.34 47.25
C THR A 33 -14.17 -4.13 45.85
N GLU A 34 -14.94 -3.35 45.07
CA GLU A 34 -14.51 -2.38 44.05
C GLU A 34 -13.78 -2.91 42.80
N GLN A 35 -14.47 -2.83 41.64
CA GLN A 35 -14.18 -1.89 40.55
C GLN A 35 -14.86 -2.37 39.24
N PRO A 36 -15.69 -1.57 38.57
CA PRO A 36 -16.32 -1.97 37.32
C PRO A 36 -15.27 -1.95 36.20
N ARG A 37 -14.74 -3.12 35.82
CA ARG A 37 -13.98 -3.24 34.57
C ARG A 37 -14.96 -3.45 33.43
N ASN A 38 -15.34 -2.31 32.87
CA ASN A 38 -15.96 -2.18 31.57
C ASN A 38 -15.30 -3.11 30.54
N SER A 39 -16.15 -3.75 29.75
CA SER A 39 -15.84 -4.35 28.47
C SER A 39 -15.00 -3.39 27.63
N ALA A 40 -13.71 -3.65 27.52
CA ALA A 40 -12.91 -3.15 26.41
C ALA A 40 -12.96 -4.21 25.32
N ALA A 41 -14.06 -4.21 24.55
CA ALA A 41 -13.95 -4.54 23.15
C ALA A 41 -12.75 -3.73 22.63
N ALA A 42 -11.85 -4.38 21.90
CA ALA A 42 -10.83 -3.70 21.13
C ALA A 42 -11.57 -2.79 20.14
N GLY A 43 -11.90 -1.59 20.61
CA GLY A 43 -12.33 -0.51 19.76
C GLY A 43 -11.15 -0.26 18.87
N SER A 44 -11.26 -0.72 17.63
CA SER A 44 -10.67 -0.02 16.51
C SER A 44 -10.85 1.44 16.83
N THR A 45 -9.76 2.11 17.15
CA THR A 45 -9.68 3.55 17.14
C THR A 45 -10.02 3.93 15.70
N ALA A 46 -11.31 4.09 15.44
CA ALA A 46 -11.82 4.97 14.42
C ALA A 46 -11.39 6.36 14.86
N GLY A 47 -10.08 6.63 14.74
CA GLY A 47 -9.57 7.98 14.63
C GLY A 47 -10.41 8.58 13.53
N SER A 48 -11.16 9.62 13.91
CA SER A 48 -12.16 10.29 13.09
C SER A 48 -11.68 10.28 11.64
N ALA A 49 -12.25 9.37 10.84
CA ALA A 49 -11.82 9.17 9.47
C ALA A 49 -12.25 10.43 8.74
N GLY A 50 -11.38 11.44 8.74
CA GLY A 50 -11.47 12.54 7.79
C GLY A 50 -11.67 11.88 6.45
N SER A 51 -12.77 12.23 5.78
CA SER A 51 -13.15 11.59 4.54
C SER A 51 -12.06 11.89 3.53
N TRP A 52 -11.06 11.00 3.44
CA TRP A 52 -9.94 11.09 2.52
C TRP A 52 -10.44 11.15 1.07
N GLN A 53 -11.68 10.72 0.83
CA GLN A 53 -12.41 10.89 -0.41
C GLN A 53 -12.67 12.36 -0.80
N GLN A 54 -12.58 13.29 0.16
CA GLN A 54 -12.72 14.74 -0.08
C GLN A 54 -11.38 15.45 -0.20
N THR A 55 -10.26 14.72 -0.09
CA THR A 55 -8.93 15.30 -0.24
C THR A 55 -8.72 15.79 -1.66
N ASP A 56 -8.27 17.04 -1.82
CA ASP A 56 -7.78 17.54 -3.09
C ASP A 56 -6.38 16.97 -3.37
N THR A 57 -6.34 15.85 -4.09
CA THR A 57 -5.10 15.16 -4.45
C THR A 57 -4.12 16.00 -5.26
N CYS A 58 -4.58 17.04 -5.94
CA CYS A 58 -3.71 17.91 -6.74
C CYS A 58 -2.88 18.88 -5.90
N THR A 59 -3.19 19.01 -4.61
CA THR A 59 -2.43 19.84 -3.67
C THR A 59 -1.36 19.06 -2.90
N LEU A 60 -1.33 17.73 -3.04
CA LEU A 60 -0.44 16.86 -2.24
C LEU A 60 1.03 16.94 -2.66
N LEU A 61 1.29 17.41 -3.88
CA LEU A 61 2.62 17.63 -4.41
C LEU A 61 2.68 19.06 -4.94
N SER A 62 3.80 19.76 -4.69
CA SER A 62 4.01 21.06 -5.32
C SER A 62 4.38 20.90 -6.79
N ASP A 63 4.09 21.94 -7.60
CA ASP A 63 4.53 22.00 -8.99
C ASP A 63 6.05 21.78 -9.12
N GLU A 64 6.84 22.23 -8.12
CA GLU A 64 8.29 22.05 -8.12
C GLU A 64 8.72 20.61 -7.87
N ASP A 65 8.04 19.91 -6.97
CA ASP A 65 8.33 18.50 -6.68
C ASP A 65 8.08 17.63 -7.90
N VAL A 66 6.95 17.87 -8.57
CA VAL A 66 6.59 17.16 -9.80
C VAL A 66 7.54 17.52 -10.93
N ARG A 67 7.83 18.81 -11.14
CA ARG A 67 8.78 19.26 -12.17
C ARG A 67 10.17 18.68 -11.95
N THR A 68 10.63 18.61 -10.70
CA THR A 68 11.92 17.98 -10.36
C THR A 68 11.92 16.50 -10.72
N HIS A 69 10.88 15.76 -10.31
CA HIS A 69 10.74 14.33 -10.65
C HIS A 69 10.68 14.11 -12.16
N LEU A 70 10.00 15.00 -12.88
CA LEU A 70 9.85 14.99 -14.33
C LEU A 70 10.98 15.75 -15.05
N ARG A 71 12.14 15.90 -14.42
CA ARG A 71 13.38 16.44 -15.02
C ARG A 71 13.22 17.79 -15.72
N GLY A 72 12.45 18.69 -15.10
CA GLY A 72 12.25 20.04 -15.59
C GLY A 72 10.99 20.22 -16.43
N GLU A 73 10.29 19.15 -16.83
CA GLU A 73 9.04 19.25 -17.58
C GLU A 73 7.98 19.96 -16.73
N ALA A 74 7.49 21.08 -17.25
CA ALA A 74 6.47 21.88 -16.60
C ALA A 74 5.07 21.35 -16.97
N VAL A 75 4.42 20.71 -16.00
CA VAL A 75 3.08 20.14 -16.12
C VAL A 75 2.13 20.76 -15.12
N ARG A 76 0.86 20.84 -15.49
CA ARG A 76 -0.20 21.30 -14.57
C ARG A 76 -0.95 20.11 -13.99
N PRO A 77 -1.30 20.15 -12.69
CA PRO A 77 -2.17 19.14 -12.10
C PRO A 77 -3.53 19.15 -12.80
N LYS A 78 -4.07 17.95 -13.02
CA LYS A 78 -5.44 17.74 -13.48
C LYS A 78 -6.13 16.72 -12.57
N PRO A 79 -7.28 17.05 -11.98
CA PRO A 79 -8.07 16.05 -11.27
C PRO A 79 -8.62 15.02 -12.27
N ASP A 80 -8.53 13.75 -11.93
CA ASP A 80 -9.15 12.65 -12.68
C ASP A 80 -10.36 12.13 -11.90
N ASN A 81 -11.54 12.46 -12.43
CA ASN A 81 -12.83 12.19 -11.78
C ASN A 81 -13.51 10.93 -12.33
N GLN A 82 -12.79 10.03 -13.01
CA GLN A 82 -13.36 8.78 -13.51
C GLN A 82 -13.95 7.90 -12.40
N ARG A 83 -13.41 8.01 -11.18
CA ARG A 83 -13.86 7.26 -10.00
C ARG A 83 -14.07 8.19 -8.81
N ALA A 84 -15.33 8.51 -8.52
CA ALA A 84 -15.69 9.38 -7.40
C ALA A 84 -15.28 8.83 -6.03
N ASP A 85 -15.06 7.52 -5.91
CA ASP A 85 -14.58 6.86 -4.70
C ASP A 85 -13.04 6.92 -4.53
N ARG A 86 -12.31 7.47 -5.52
CA ARG A 86 -10.84 7.47 -5.55
C ARG A 86 -10.33 8.83 -6.05
N PRO A 87 -10.17 9.82 -5.15
CA PRO A 87 -9.53 11.08 -5.49
C PRO A 87 -8.20 10.81 -6.19
N THR A 88 -8.06 11.41 -7.36
CA THR A 88 -6.92 11.20 -8.23
C THR A 88 -6.46 12.53 -8.81
N CYS A 89 -5.15 12.76 -8.80
CA CYS A 89 -4.54 13.82 -9.58
C CYS A 89 -3.51 13.23 -10.54
N VAL A 90 -3.46 13.80 -11.74
CA VAL A 90 -2.51 13.45 -12.78
C VAL A 90 -1.77 14.71 -13.22
N TRP A 91 -0.44 14.60 -13.29
CA TRP A 91 0.44 15.53 -13.96
C TRP A 91 1.04 14.78 -15.16
N GLU A 92 0.72 15.20 -16.37
CA GLU A 92 1.11 14.51 -17.59
C GLU A 92 1.67 15.51 -18.60
N GLY A 93 2.87 15.22 -19.08
CA GLY A 93 3.61 16.01 -20.06
C GLY A 93 3.76 15.26 -21.37
N GLN A 94 4.85 15.55 -22.10
CA GLN A 94 5.14 14.84 -23.35
C GLN A 94 5.75 13.44 -23.09
N ALA A 95 5.52 12.52 -24.02
CA ALA A 95 6.13 11.19 -24.03
C ALA A 95 5.90 10.39 -22.72
N THR A 96 6.96 10.17 -21.94
CA THR A 96 6.93 9.33 -20.73
C THR A 96 6.74 10.13 -19.44
N HIS A 97 6.55 11.46 -19.49
CA HIS A 97 6.44 12.28 -18.28
C HIS A 97 5.06 12.16 -17.64
N LYS A 98 4.98 11.46 -16.52
CA LYS A 98 3.74 11.27 -15.77
C LYS A 98 4.00 11.15 -14.28
N VAL A 99 3.18 11.82 -13.49
CA VAL A 99 2.98 11.52 -12.07
C VAL A 99 1.48 11.38 -11.85
N ARG A 100 1.06 10.29 -11.22
CA ARG A 100 -0.32 10.06 -10.81
C ARG A 100 -0.35 9.67 -9.36
N VAL A 101 -1.20 10.36 -8.60
CA VAL A 101 -1.45 10.12 -7.18
C VAL A 101 -2.91 9.72 -7.03
N VAL A 102 -3.17 8.58 -6.39
CA VAL A 102 -4.53 8.10 -6.09
C VAL A 102 -4.65 7.81 -4.61
N LEU A 103 -5.72 8.27 -3.99
CA LEU A 103 -6.13 7.79 -2.67
C LEU A 103 -7.19 6.71 -2.81
N TRP A 104 -7.04 5.59 -2.11
CA TRP A 104 -7.99 4.49 -2.24
C TRP A 104 -8.09 3.61 -1.00
N GLN A 105 -9.26 3.00 -0.83
CA GLN A 105 -9.61 1.96 0.15
C GLN A 105 -10.81 1.16 -0.38
N PRO A 106 -11.08 -0.06 0.12
CA PRO A 106 -10.23 -0.85 1.02
C PRO A 106 -8.96 -1.35 0.30
N PRO A 107 -7.91 -1.78 1.02
CA PRO A 107 -6.72 -2.40 0.42
C PRO A 107 -7.08 -3.60 -0.44
N ILE A 108 -6.40 -3.74 -1.58
CA ILE A 108 -6.44 -4.91 -2.46
C ILE A 108 -5.38 -5.86 -1.90
N PRO A 109 -5.76 -7.01 -1.31
CA PRO A 109 -4.81 -7.88 -0.61
C PRO A 109 -3.64 -8.34 -1.47
N SER A 110 -3.88 -8.59 -2.77
CA SER A 110 -2.85 -9.05 -3.70
C SER A 110 -1.70 -8.06 -3.86
N VAL A 111 -1.92 -6.76 -3.62
CA VAL A 111 -0.86 -5.72 -3.62
C VAL A 111 0.22 -6.05 -2.59
N GLN A 112 -0.15 -6.64 -1.45
CA GLN A 112 0.77 -6.95 -0.37
C GLN A 112 1.40 -8.33 -0.51
N THR A 113 0.66 -9.30 -1.06
CA THR A 113 1.03 -10.72 -0.98
C THR A 113 1.51 -11.32 -2.30
N ASP A 114 1.02 -10.83 -3.44
CA ASP A 114 1.12 -11.55 -4.71
C ASP A 114 1.81 -10.72 -5.81
N THR A 115 1.58 -9.40 -5.83
CA THR A 115 2.05 -8.53 -6.92
C THR A 115 3.23 -7.66 -6.54
N ALA A 116 3.63 -7.62 -5.26
CA ALA A 116 4.77 -6.81 -4.84
C ALA A 116 6.10 -7.46 -5.28
N GLU A 117 6.85 -6.77 -6.12
CA GLU A 117 8.22 -7.13 -6.49
C GLU A 117 9.19 -6.88 -5.32
N ARG A 118 8.99 -5.76 -4.61
CA ARG A 118 9.71 -5.42 -3.37
C ARG A 118 8.93 -4.44 -2.49
N VAL A 119 9.45 -4.21 -1.29
CA VAL A 119 8.91 -3.24 -0.33
C VAL A 119 9.96 -2.15 -0.03
N ILE A 120 9.52 -0.89 -0.03
CA ILE A 120 10.33 0.31 0.26
C ILE A 120 9.76 1.01 1.50
N ASP A 121 10.63 1.62 2.31
CA ASP A 121 10.19 2.54 3.36
C ASP A 121 9.81 3.90 2.76
N VAL A 122 8.58 4.34 3.02
CA VAL A 122 8.07 5.65 2.62
C VAL A 122 7.68 6.40 3.88
N ALA A 123 8.64 7.12 4.47
CA ALA A 123 8.45 7.87 5.70
C ALA A 123 7.94 7.01 6.88
N GLY A 124 8.50 5.81 7.07
CA GLY A 124 8.06 4.87 8.09
C GLY A 124 6.81 4.07 7.72
N LYS A 125 6.25 4.24 6.52
CA LYS A 125 5.17 3.42 5.96
C LYS A 125 5.74 2.42 4.97
N ARG A 126 4.98 1.36 4.70
CA ARG A 126 5.36 0.32 3.74
C ARG A 126 4.83 0.69 2.36
N GLY A 127 5.74 0.96 1.41
CA GLY A 127 5.44 1.08 -0.01
C GLY A 127 5.66 -0.25 -0.71
N TYR A 128 4.61 -0.84 -1.27
CA TYR A 128 4.64 -2.09 -2.02
C TYR A 128 4.79 -1.77 -3.51
N VAL A 129 5.94 -2.09 -4.08
CA VAL A 129 6.24 -1.83 -5.50
C VAL A 129 5.67 -2.99 -6.32
N SER A 130 4.73 -2.69 -7.22
CA SER A 130 4.10 -3.69 -8.08
C SER A 130 4.62 -3.69 -9.51
N VAL A 131 5.24 -2.58 -9.94
CA VAL A 131 5.93 -2.47 -11.23
C VAL A 131 7.16 -1.61 -11.04
N GLU A 132 8.32 -2.11 -11.44
CA GLU A 132 9.54 -1.31 -11.53
C GLU A 132 10.29 -1.55 -12.85
N THR A 133 10.58 -0.46 -13.54
CA THR A 133 11.51 -0.41 -14.68
C THR A 133 12.40 0.83 -14.52
N ASP A 134 13.40 0.98 -15.40
CA ASP A 134 14.27 2.16 -15.37
C ASP A 134 13.51 3.50 -15.54
N LEU A 135 12.30 3.47 -16.11
CA LEU A 135 11.51 4.64 -16.48
C LEU A 135 10.16 4.76 -15.77
N HIS A 136 9.69 3.69 -15.12
CA HIS A 136 8.33 3.60 -14.61
C HIS A 136 8.30 2.93 -13.24
N CYS A 137 7.48 3.48 -12.35
CA CYS A 137 7.15 2.87 -11.08
C CYS A 137 5.64 2.86 -10.85
N THR A 138 5.13 1.74 -10.34
CA THR A 138 3.85 1.72 -9.63
C THR A 138 4.09 1.21 -8.21
N MET A 139 3.70 2.02 -7.22
CA MET A 139 3.86 1.72 -5.80
C MET A 139 2.61 2.09 -5.01
N ASP A 140 2.22 1.20 -4.12
CA ASP A 140 1.09 1.38 -3.21
C ASP A 140 1.58 1.50 -1.76
N VAL A 141 1.31 2.63 -1.11
CA VAL A 141 1.75 2.91 0.26
C VAL A 141 0.63 2.69 1.24
N ASP A 142 0.86 1.80 2.20
CA ASP A 142 -0.06 1.55 3.31
C ASP A 142 0.03 2.67 4.34
N ALA A 143 -0.84 3.67 4.18
CA ALA A 143 -1.02 4.77 5.11
C ALA A 143 -2.46 4.75 5.64
N GLY A 144 -2.63 4.93 6.95
CA GLY A 144 -3.96 5.14 7.52
C GLY A 144 -4.35 6.61 7.37
N PRO A 145 -5.60 6.98 6.99
CA PRO A 145 -6.80 6.16 6.80
C PRO A 145 -7.01 5.58 5.38
N ALA A 146 -6.16 5.89 4.40
CA ALA A 146 -6.27 5.37 3.03
C ALA A 146 -4.91 5.14 2.36
N TRP A 147 -4.90 4.22 1.41
CA TRP A 147 -3.69 3.91 0.65
C TRP A 147 -3.38 5.01 -0.34
N ILE A 148 -2.09 5.22 -0.60
CA ILE A 148 -1.61 6.12 -1.65
C ILE A 148 -1.00 5.27 -2.75
N GLN A 149 -1.60 5.28 -3.93
CA GLN A 149 -0.94 4.75 -5.13
C GLN A 149 -0.18 5.87 -5.83
N LEU A 150 1.10 5.63 -6.10
CA LEU A 150 1.96 6.43 -6.95
C LEU A 150 2.24 5.65 -8.22
N ASP A 151 1.93 6.27 -9.36
CA ASP A 151 2.21 5.76 -10.68
C ASP A 151 3.00 6.86 -11.41
N THR A 152 4.31 6.63 -11.56
CA THR A 152 5.24 7.61 -12.09
C THR A 152 5.92 7.09 -13.33
N SER A 153 6.22 8.00 -14.24
CA SER A 153 7.07 7.75 -15.39
C SER A 153 7.86 9.00 -15.70
N ALA A 154 9.14 8.83 -15.97
CA ALA A 154 10.04 9.91 -16.35
C ALA A 154 11.08 9.33 -17.32
N PRO A 155 11.67 10.11 -18.23
CA PRO A 155 12.73 9.62 -19.09
C PRO A 155 13.99 9.22 -18.29
N LEU A 156 14.92 8.52 -18.93
CA LEU A 156 16.23 8.20 -18.36
C LEU A 156 17.00 9.49 -18.05
N PRO A 157 17.93 9.47 -17.09
CA PRO A 157 18.82 10.60 -16.89
C PRO A 157 19.64 10.87 -18.14
N GLU A 158 20.07 12.12 -18.29
CA GLU A 158 21.10 12.44 -19.27
C GLU A 158 22.36 11.61 -18.94
N SER A 159 23.03 11.12 -19.97
CA SER A 159 24.10 10.13 -19.85
C SER A 159 25.20 10.59 -18.89
N GLY A 160 25.47 9.79 -17.84
CA GLY A 160 26.55 10.03 -16.88
C GLY A 160 26.12 10.03 -15.42
N ASP A 161 24.82 10.19 -15.15
CA ASP A 161 24.30 10.21 -13.78
C ASP A 161 23.90 8.80 -13.32
N THR A 162 24.55 8.30 -12.27
CA THR A 162 24.04 7.16 -11.48
C THR A 162 22.95 7.69 -10.56
N GLU A 163 21.71 7.57 -11.00
CA GLU A 163 20.54 7.99 -10.24
C GLU A 163 19.91 6.82 -9.48
N ALA A 164 19.11 7.13 -8.46
CA ALA A 164 18.27 6.14 -7.80
C ALA A 164 17.26 5.55 -8.79
N ALA A 165 16.82 4.32 -8.52
CA ALA A 165 15.78 3.67 -9.32
C ALA A 165 14.48 4.50 -9.29
N GLU A 166 13.66 4.39 -10.34
CA GLU A 166 12.45 5.23 -10.45
C GLU A 166 11.51 5.06 -9.25
N CYS A 167 11.38 3.86 -8.68
CA CYS A 167 10.57 3.66 -7.49
C CYS A 167 11.17 4.29 -6.22
N ASP A 168 12.49 4.38 -6.11
CA ASP A 168 13.13 5.07 -4.98
C ASP A 168 12.92 6.59 -5.10
N ARG A 169 12.89 7.14 -6.32
CA ARG A 169 12.49 8.54 -6.56
C ARG A 169 11.02 8.76 -6.23
N ALA A 170 10.14 7.87 -6.69
CA ALA A 170 8.71 7.93 -6.40
C ALA A 170 8.43 7.86 -4.90
N ALA A 171 9.21 7.11 -4.11
CA ALA A 171 9.14 7.11 -2.66
C ALA A 171 9.42 8.51 -2.06
N GLY A 172 10.30 9.30 -2.67
CA GLY A 172 10.51 10.71 -2.32
C GLY A 172 9.23 11.55 -2.49
N LEU A 173 8.48 11.35 -3.57
CA LEU A 173 7.16 11.99 -3.75
C LEU A 173 6.14 11.48 -2.74
N GLY A 174 6.10 10.18 -2.49
CA GLY A 174 5.20 9.58 -1.50
C GLY A 174 5.40 10.15 -0.10
N LYS A 175 6.65 10.36 0.32
CA LYS A 175 6.96 11.03 1.58
C LYS A 175 6.39 12.45 1.64
N LYS A 176 6.48 13.22 0.54
CA LYS A 176 5.92 14.59 0.47
C LYS A 176 4.40 14.57 0.55
N ALA A 177 3.76 13.68 -0.21
CA ALA A 177 2.31 13.51 -0.17
C ALA A 177 1.80 13.12 1.23
N LEU A 178 2.45 12.15 1.89
CA LEU A 178 2.14 11.77 3.28
C LEU A 178 2.30 12.94 4.25
N THR A 179 3.35 13.75 4.06
CA THR A 179 3.58 14.95 4.89
C THR A 179 2.45 15.96 4.72
N GLN A 180 1.98 16.21 3.48
CA GLN A 180 0.85 17.11 3.23
C GLN A 180 -0.47 16.59 3.82
N LEU A 181 -0.66 15.27 3.80
CA LEU A 181 -1.82 14.61 4.39
C LEU A 181 -1.78 14.57 5.93
N GLY A 182 -0.59 14.67 6.52
CA GLY A 182 -0.36 14.49 7.95
C GLY A 182 -0.50 13.03 8.40
N TRP A 183 -0.11 12.06 7.57
CA TRP A 183 -0.27 10.61 7.80
C TRP A 183 1.02 9.90 8.19
#